data_AF-G0P034-F1
#
_entry.id   AF-G0P034-F1
#
_cell.length_a   1.000
_cell.length_b   1.000
_cell.length_c   1.000
_cell.angle_alpha   90.00
_cell.angle_beta   90.00
_cell.angle_gamma   90.00
#
_symmetry.space_group_name_H-M   'P 1'
#
loop_
_entity.id
_entity.type
_entity.pdbx_description
1 polymer ?
#
loop_
_entity_poly.entity_id
_entity_poly.type
_entity_poly.pdbx_seq_one_letter_code
_entity_poly.pdbx_strand_id
1 'polypeptide(L)'
;MIHSILLILLTLLPLVSVAPVAKFTITGTVTCERFVHFCFYVKLREEDRIKDDQIGKDGIHCTPLHDNQFIMTGFLRGDEVFSDKYGIWLSNSHNCTENGQKLWFRTITKYWNITEPNPTYHFNLKIDDVGQPVDNYE
;
A
#
# COMPACT_ATOMS: atom_id res chain seq x y z
N MET A 1 51.74 -22.50 -7.17
CA MET A 1 50.52 -22.37 -8.00
C MET A 1 49.21 -22.74 -7.29
N ILE A 2 49.20 -23.42 -6.14
CA ILE A 2 47.96 -23.78 -5.42
C ILE A 2 47.47 -22.64 -4.50
N HIS A 3 48.35 -21.76 -4.05
CA HIS A 3 48.01 -20.62 -3.18
C HIS A 3 47.29 -19.47 -3.91
N SER A 4 47.34 -19.43 -5.24
CA SER A 4 46.70 -18.37 -6.04
C SER A 4 45.23 -18.65 -6.37
N ILE A 5 44.78 -19.91 -6.26
CA ILE A 5 43.39 -20.30 -6.54
C ILE A 5 42.50 -20.06 -5.31
N LEU A 6 43.05 -20.18 -4.10
CA LEU A 6 42.32 -19.96 -2.84
C LEU A 6 41.93 -18.48 -2.62
N LEU A 7 42.70 -17.53 -3.17
CA LEU A 7 42.38 -16.09 -3.10
C LEU A 7 41.21 -15.69 -4.01
N ILE A 8 41.02 -16.35 -5.15
CA ILE A 8 39.95 -16.03 -6.12
C ILE A 8 38.59 -16.53 -5.61
N LEU A 9 38.58 -17.60 -4.79
CA LEU A 9 37.35 -18.10 -4.18
C LEU A 9 36.85 -17.21 -3.03
N LEU A 10 37.74 -16.46 -2.36
CA LEU A 10 37.37 -15.52 -1.30
C LEU A 10 36.78 -14.19 -1.81
N THR A 11 37.03 -13.84 -3.07
CA THR A 11 36.45 -12.64 -3.72
C THR A 11 35.04 -12.85 -4.26
N LEU A 12 34.51 -14.07 -4.15
CA LEU A 12 33.18 -14.49 -4.62
C LEU A 12 32.19 -14.70 -3.48
N LEU A 13 32.45 -14.15 -2.28
CA LEU A 13 31.36 -13.88 -1.35
C LEU A 13 30.45 -12.87 -2.05
N PRO A 14 29.25 -13.23 -2.53
CA PRO A 14 28.30 -12.20 -2.89
C PRO A 14 28.17 -11.35 -1.62
N LEU A 15 28.37 -10.04 -1.73
CA LEU A 15 27.80 -9.13 -0.75
C LEU A 15 26.32 -9.51 -0.71
N VAL A 16 25.93 -10.29 0.29
CA VAL A 16 24.53 -10.49 0.63
C VAL A 16 24.10 -9.15 1.18
N SER A 17 23.86 -8.21 0.28
CA SER A 17 23.25 -6.94 0.59
C SER A 17 21.87 -7.30 1.08
N VAL A 18 21.67 -7.21 2.39
CA VAL A 18 20.35 -7.37 2.98
C VAL A 18 19.50 -6.27 2.38
N ALA A 19 18.53 -6.64 1.54
CA ALA A 19 17.62 -5.68 0.94
C ALA A 19 16.98 -4.86 2.08
N PRO A 20 16.99 -3.52 2.00
CA PRO A 20 16.38 -2.70 3.03
C PRO A 20 14.89 -3.06 3.14
N VAL A 21 14.39 -3.12 4.38
CA VAL A 21 12.99 -3.35 4.67
C VAL A 21 12.39 -2.04 5.12
N ALA A 22 11.44 -1.51 4.35
CA ALA A 22 10.66 -0.34 4.72
C ALA A 22 9.36 -0.78 5.42
N LYS A 23 9.02 -0.11 6.51
CA LYS A 23 7.76 -0.30 7.24
C LYS A 23 6.90 0.95 7.10
N PHE A 24 5.86 0.87 6.29
CA PHE A 24 4.90 1.96 6.12
C PHE A 24 3.84 1.91 7.22
N THR A 25 3.58 3.05 7.87
CA THR A 25 2.45 3.22 8.77
C THR A 25 1.48 4.22 8.16
N ILE A 26 0.32 3.74 7.74
CA ILE A 26 -0.70 4.57 7.12
C ILE A 26 -1.89 4.68 8.05
N THR A 27 -2.33 5.91 8.27
CA THR A 27 -3.59 6.21 8.94
C THR A 27 -4.50 6.92 7.96
N GLY A 28 -5.79 6.97 8.26
CA GLY A 28 -6.67 7.84 7.51
C GLY A 28 -8.07 7.91 8.06
N THR A 29 -8.82 8.83 7.47
CA THR A 29 -10.25 9.00 7.71
C THR A 29 -10.98 8.76 6.39
N VAL A 30 -12.00 7.90 6.43
CA VAL A 30 -12.96 7.69 5.33
C VAL A 30 -14.25 8.43 5.71
N THR A 31 -14.71 9.27 4.80
CA THR A 31 -15.90 10.11 4.97
C THR A 31 -16.93 9.75 3.90
N CYS A 32 -18.16 9.52 4.35
CA CYS A 32 -19.35 9.33 3.53
C CYS A 32 -20.39 10.37 3.93
N GLU A 33 -20.65 11.37 3.07
CA GLU A 33 -21.63 12.44 3.27
C GLU A 33 -23.08 11.97 3.10
N ARG A 34 -23.28 10.77 2.56
CA ARG A 34 -24.59 10.11 2.51
C ARG A 34 -25.01 9.59 3.89
N PHE A 35 -26.26 9.87 4.28
CA PHE A 35 -26.88 9.34 5.51
C PHE A 35 -27.27 7.85 5.38
N VAL A 36 -26.28 6.99 5.16
CA VAL A 36 -26.46 5.54 4.97
C VAL A 36 -25.49 4.76 5.85
N HIS A 37 -25.86 3.53 6.22
CA HIS A 37 -24.89 2.57 6.74
C HIS A 37 -24.00 2.11 5.59
N PHE A 38 -22.70 2.32 5.69
CA PHE A 38 -21.75 1.94 4.65
C PHE A 38 -20.61 1.10 5.21
N CYS A 39 -20.00 0.33 4.32
CA CYS A 39 -18.77 -0.40 4.55
C CYS A 39 -17.70 0.05 3.58
N PHE A 40 -16.45 -0.06 4.00
CA PHE A 40 -15.28 0.20 3.18
C PHE A 40 -14.17 -0.80 3.49
N TYR A 41 -13.25 -0.95 2.55
CA TYR A 41 -12.08 -1.80 2.65
C TYR A 41 -10.89 -1.13 1.99
N VAL A 42 -9.78 -1.03 2.71
CA VAL A 42 -8.60 -0.29 2.26
C VAL A 42 -7.39 -1.21 2.18
N LYS A 43 -6.73 -1.18 1.02
CA LYS A 43 -5.48 -1.89 0.76
C LYS A 43 -4.37 -0.90 0.50
N LEU A 44 -3.22 -1.12 1.13
CA LEU A 44 -1.99 -0.43 0.83
C LEU A 44 -1.24 -1.19 -0.26
N ARG A 45 -0.91 -0.50 -1.35
CA ARG A 45 -0.21 -1.09 -2.48
C ARG A 45 1.03 -0.29 -2.86
N GLU A 46 2.02 -1.02 -3.33
CA GLU A 46 3.12 -0.47 -4.09
C GLU A 46 2.74 -0.36 -5.56
N GLU A 47 3.18 0.69 -6.23
CA GLU A 47 3.16 0.84 -7.68
C GLU A 47 4.41 0.22 -8.30
N ASP A 48 4.21 -0.75 -9.18
CA ASP A 48 5.27 -1.53 -9.83
C ASP A 48 4.98 -1.64 -11.34
N ARG A 49 6.02 -1.68 -12.19
CA ARG A 49 5.89 -1.75 -13.65
C ARG A 49 5.23 -3.02 -14.14
N ILE A 50 5.42 -4.12 -13.40
CA ILE A 50 4.91 -5.44 -13.79
C ILE A 50 3.60 -5.73 -13.08
N LYS A 51 3.55 -5.51 -11.76
CA LYS A 51 2.36 -5.77 -10.96
C LYS A 51 2.44 -5.07 -9.61
N ASP A 52 1.44 -4.27 -9.31
CA ASP A 52 1.29 -3.63 -8.00
C ASP A 52 1.16 -4.66 -6.87
N ASP A 53 2.11 -4.60 -5.93
CA ASP A 53 2.16 -5.49 -4.78
C ASP A 53 1.31 -4.96 -3.62
N GLN A 54 0.47 -5.83 -3.05
CA GLN A 54 -0.28 -5.50 -1.84
C GLN A 54 0.63 -5.67 -0.62
N ILE A 55 1.05 -4.57 -0.03
CA ILE A 55 1.99 -4.56 1.10
C ILE A 55 1.28 -4.47 2.46
N GLY A 56 0.00 -4.07 2.48
CA GLY A 56 -0.82 -3.98 3.69
C GLY A 56 -2.32 -3.93 3.39
N LYS A 57 -3.13 -4.19 4.41
CA LYS A 57 -4.60 -4.04 4.36
C LYS A 57 -5.14 -3.70 5.74
N ASP A 58 -6.24 -2.96 5.76
CA ASP A 58 -7.11 -2.86 6.92
C ASP A 58 -8.46 -3.45 6.53
N GLY A 59 -9.06 -4.29 7.38
CA GLY A 59 -10.19 -5.15 7.06
C GLY A 59 -11.45 -4.41 6.57
N ILE A 60 -12.53 -5.16 6.31
CA ILE A 60 -13.81 -4.53 5.97
C ILE A 60 -14.37 -3.88 7.25
N HIS A 61 -14.56 -2.56 7.20
CA HIS A 61 -15.14 -1.77 8.27
C HIS A 61 -16.51 -1.28 7.86
N CYS A 62 -17.53 -1.49 8.69
CA CYS A 62 -18.89 -1.03 8.45
C CYS A 62 -19.32 -0.09 9.57
N THR A 63 -19.90 1.05 9.22
CA THR A 63 -20.29 2.09 10.18
C THR A 63 -21.57 2.81 9.74
N PRO A 64 -22.43 3.21 10.70
CA PRO A 64 -23.48 4.19 10.44
C PRO A 64 -22.98 5.65 10.59
N LEU A 65 -21.74 5.85 11.04
CA LEU A 65 -21.16 7.18 11.24
C LEU A 65 -20.71 7.77 9.91
N HIS A 66 -20.75 9.09 9.81
CA HIS A 66 -20.25 9.84 8.65
C HIS A 66 -18.76 9.62 8.37
N ASP A 67 -17.97 9.55 9.45
CA ASP A 67 -16.52 9.38 9.39
C ASP A 67 -16.10 8.10 10.12
N ASN A 68 -15.09 7.41 9.57
CA ASN A 68 -14.44 6.30 10.23
C ASN A 68 -12.94 6.33 10.00
N GLN A 69 -12.18 5.96 11.03
CA GLN A 69 -10.73 5.94 10.99
C GLN A 69 -10.23 4.54 10.63
N PHE A 70 -9.10 4.51 9.94
CA PHE A 70 -8.36 3.29 9.66
C PHE A 70 -6.88 3.45 10.00
N ILE A 71 -6.24 2.34 10.32
CA ILE A 71 -4.80 2.25 10.52
C ILE A 71 -4.30 0.95 9.93
N MET A 72 -3.25 1.03 9.12
CA MET A 72 -2.59 -0.14 8.56
C MET A 72 -1.09 0.01 8.57
N THR A 73 -0.42 -1.13 8.67
CA THR A 73 1.01 -1.25 8.47
C THR A 73 1.26 -2.11 7.24
N GLY A 74 2.20 -1.69 6.40
CA GLY A 74 2.72 -2.51 5.31
C GLY A 74 4.22 -2.66 5.38
N PHE A 75 4.71 -3.80 4.89
CA PHE A 75 6.14 -4.10 4.84
C PHE A 75 6.54 -4.31 3.39
N LEU A 76 7.64 -3.69 3.00
CA LEU A 76 8.15 -3.74 1.64
C LEU A 76 9.63 -4.13 1.70
N ARG A 77 10.01 -5.11 0.87
CA ARG A 77 11.37 -5.67 0.83
C ARG A 77 11.92 -5.55 -0.58
N GLY A 78 12.93 -4.69 -0.73
CA GLY A 78 13.49 -4.39 -2.05
C GLY A 78 12.60 -3.45 -2.86
N ASP A 79 13.21 -2.78 -3.82
CA ASP A 79 12.60 -1.86 -4.77
C ASP A 79 12.68 -2.44 -6.19
N GLU A 80 11.97 -1.82 -7.14
CA GLU A 80 12.34 -1.97 -8.55
C GLU A 80 13.83 -1.67 -8.72
N VAL A 81 14.56 -2.59 -9.36
CA VAL A 81 15.96 -2.39 -9.70
C VAL A 81 16.11 -1.03 -10.41
N PHE A 82 16.91 -0.12 -9.84
CA PHE A 82 17.21 1.24 -10.32
C PHE A 82 16.23 2.37 -9.92
N SER A 83 15.24 2.13 -9.05
CA SER A 83 14.48 3.24 -8.44
C SER A 83 15.19 3.76 -7.18
N ASP A 84 15.07 5.04 -6.86
CA ASP A 84 15.46 5.60 -5.56
C ASP A 84 14.24 5.84 -4.65
N LYS A 85 13.04 5.44 -5.12
CA LYS A 85 11.76 5.69 -4.45
C LYS A 85 10.80 4.52 -4.51
N TYR A 86 10.00 4.39 -3.45
CA TYR A 86 8.79 3.58 -3.41
C TYR A 86 7.59 4.42 -3.84
N GLY A 87 6.80 3.93 -4.80
CA GLY A 87 5.49 4.48 -5.14
C GLY A 87 4.40 3.77 -4.35
N ILE A 88 3.66 4.48 -3.50
CA ILE A 88 2.65 3.89 -2.61
C ILE A 88 1.29 4.55 -2.82
N TRP A 89 0.24 3.75 -2.86
CA TRP A 89 -1.13 4.21 -3.06
C TRP A 89 -2.13 3.33 -2.32
N LEU A 90 -3.37 3.82 -2.18
CA LEU A 90 -4.48 3.09 -1.57
C LEU A 90 -5.47 2.61 -2.61
N SER A 91 -5.79 1.33 -2.57
CA SER A 91 -6.95 0.75 -3.24
C SER A 91 -8.10 0.73 -2.25
N ASN A 92 -9.23 1.33 -2.60
CA ASN A 92 -10.39 1.46 -1.72
C ASN A 92 -11.61 0.88 -2.41
N SER A 93 -12.34 0.03 -1.71
CA SER A 93 -13.67 -0.40 -2.12
C SER A 93 -14.69 -0.05 -1.04
N HIS A 94 -15.87 0.41 -1.42
CA HIS A 94 -16.91 0.87 -0.50
C HIS A 94 -18.30 0.77 -1.12
N ASN A 95 -19.33 0.93 -0.32
CA ASN A 95 -20.73 1.03 -0.80
C ASN A 95 -21.42 2.33 -0.37
N CYS A 96 -20.67 3.39 -0.09
CA CYS A 96 -21.19 4.75 0.08
C CYS A 96 -21.74 5.30 -1.26
N THR A 97 -22.91 4.81 -1.64
CA THR A 97 -23.63 5.16 -2.87
C THR A 97 -25.12 5.21 -2.59
N GLU A 98 -25.88 5.88 -3.45
CA GLU A 98 -27.35 6.02 -3.27
C GLU A 98 -28.10 4.68 -3.21
N ASN A 99 -27.64 3.69 -3.97
CA ASN A 99 -28.27 2.38 -4.11
C ASN A 99 -27.50 1.25 -3.39
N GLY A 100 -26.44 1.58 -2.64
CA GLY A 100 -25.56 0.59 -1.99
C GLY A 100 -24.71 -0.24 -2.97
N GLN A 101 -24.59 0.18 -4.23
CA GLN A 101 -23.62 -0.38 -5.17
C GLN A 101 -22.21 -0.25 -4.60
N LYS A 102 -21.44 -1.35 -4.73
CA LYS A 102 -20.03 -1.33 -4.35
C LYS A 102 -19.21 -0.71 -5.46
N LEU A 103 -18.39 0.25 -5.10
CA LEU A 103 -17.45 0.92 -5.98
C LEU A 103 -16.03 0.67 -5.50
N TRP A 104 -15.08 0.76 -6.42
CA TRP A 104 -13.66 0.71 -6.17
C TRP A 104 -12.95 1.88 -6.82
N PHE A 105 -11.98 2.47 -6.12
CA PHE A 105 -11.08 3.46 -6.68
C PHE A 105 -9.66 3.35 -6.12
N ARG A 106 -8.73 3.95 -6.85
CA ARG A 106 -7.32 4.10 -6.48
C ARG A 106 -7.03 5.56 -6.11
N THR A 107 -6.28 5.81 -5.03
CA THR A 107 -5.74 7.15 -4.75
C THR A 107 -4.56 7.48 -5.65
N ILE A 108 -4.21 8.76 -5.70
CA ILE A 108 -2.93 9.19 -6.29
C ILE A 108 -1.75 8.49 -5.60
N THR A 109 -0.72 8.14 -6.38
CA THR A 109 0.53 7.62 -5.84
C THR A 109 1.27 8.71 -5.08
N LYS A 110 1.84 8.33 -3.94
CA LYS A 110 2.77 9.11 -3.15
C LYS A 110 4.12 8.40 -3.16
N TYR A 111 5.21 9.17 -3.28
CA TYR A 111 6.54 8.63 -3.44
C TYR A 111 7.40 8.91 -2.20
N TRP A 112 8.15 7.91 -1.75
CA TRP A 112 9.09 8.01 -0.62
C TRP A 112 10.48 7.53 -1.01
N ASN A 113 11.51 8.15 -0.47
CA ASN A 113 12.88 7.72 -0.73
C ASN A 113 13.15 6.36 -0.06
N ILE A 114 13.87 5.48 -0.75
CA ILE A 114 14.21 4.13 -0.24
C ILE A 114 15.05 4.16 1.05
N THR A 115 15.71 5.28 1.32
CA THR A 115 16.51 5.52 2.53
C THR A 115 15.66 5.81 3.77
N GLU A 116 14.35 5.99 3.63
CA GLU A 116 13.43 6.26 4.73
C GLU A 116 12.81 4.95 5.25
N PRO A 117 13.23 4.44 6.42
CA PRO A 117 12.87 3.08 6.84
C PRO A 117 11.48 2.95 7.45
N ASN A 118 10.90 4.04 7.96
CA ASN A 118 9.60 4.01 8.64
C ASN A 118 8.65 5.16 8.20
N PRO A 119 8.30 5.25 6.92
CA PRO A 119 7.44 6.33 6.45
C PRO A 119 6.07 6.27 7.12
N THR A 120 5.57 7.43 7.54
CA THR A 120 4.23 7.58 8.10
C THR A 120 3.43 8.59 7.29
N TYR A 121 2.17 8.26 6.98
CA TYR A 121 1.31 9.16 6.23
C TYR A 121 -0.16 9.04 6.63
N HIS A 122 -0.90 10.13 6.41
CA HIS A 122 -2.33 10.23 6.70
C HIS A 122 -3.12 10.54 5.43
N PHE A 123 -4.13 9.72 5.14
CA PHE A 123 -5.06 9.94 4.02
C PHE A 123 -6.41 10.44 4.52
N ASN A 124 -6.98 11.41 3.81
CA ASN A 124 -8.38 11.81 3.97
C ASN A 124 -9.14 11.42 2.71
N LEU A 125 -10.10 10.51 2.84
CA LEU A 125 -10.82 9.89 1.72
C LEU A 125 -12.30 10.27 1.79
N LYS A 126 -12.76 11.09 0.84
CA LYS A 126 -14.19 11.29 0.59
C LYS A 126 -14.61 10.28 -0.50
N ILE A 127 -15.62 9.46 -0.20
CA ILE A 127 -15.91 8.27 -1.01
C ILE A 127 -17.30 8.28 -1.65
N ASP A 128 -18.06 9.37 -1.52
CA ASP A 128 -19.40 9.50 -2.07
C ASP A 128 -19.43 9.30 -3.60
N ASP A 129 -19.99 8.17 -4.04
CA ASP A 129 -20.12 7.77 -5.46
C ASP A 129 -18.81 7.81 -6.27
N VAL A 130 -17.66 7.67 -5.59
CA VAL A 130 -16.35 7.64 -6.24
C VAL A 130 -16.00 6.23 -6.67
N GLY A 131 -15.61 6.06 -7.93
CA GLY A 131 -14.98 4.84 -8.41
C GLY A 131 -15.79 4.09 -9.45
N GLN A 132 -15.37 2.85 -9.70
CA GLN A 132 -15.98 1.94 -10.68
C GLN A 132 -16.68 0.77 -9.98
N PRO A 133 -17.77 0.23 -10.55
CA PRO A 133 -18.48 -0.89 -9.95
C PRO A 133 -17.62 -2.13 -9.74
N VAL A 134 -17.83 -2.80 -8.61
CA VAL A 134 -17.20 -4.09 -8.28
C VAL A 134 -18.22 -5.02 -7.61
N ASP A 135 -18.02 -6.33 -7.74
CA ASP A 135 -18.95 -7.32 -7.17
C ASP A 135 -18.73 -7.50 -5.65
N ASN A 136 -17.49 -7.37 -5.21
CA ASN A 136 -17.05 -7.60 -3.84
C ASN A 136 -16.12 -6.46 -3.37
N TYR A 137 -15.73 -6.49 -2.10
CA TYR A 137 -14.76 -5.54 -1.58
C TYR A 137 -13.31 -5.91 -1.92
N GLU A 138 -12.95 -7.19 -2.06
CA GLU A 138 -11.54 -7.63 -2.12
C GLU A 138 -10.94 -7.68 -3.53
#